data_AF-A0A969E1M6-F1
#
_entry.id   AF-A0A969E1M6-F1
#
_cell.length_a   1.000
_cell.length_b   1.000
_cell.length_c   1.000
_cell.angle_alpha   90.00
_cell.angle_beta   90.00
_cell.angle_gamma   90.00
#
_symmetry.space_group_name_H-M   'P 1'
#
loop_
_entity.id
_entity.type
_entity.pdbx_description
1 polymer ?
#
loop_
_entity_poly.entity_id
_entity_poly.type
_entity_poly.pdbx_seq_one_letter_code
_entity_poly.pdbx_strand_id
1 'polypeptide(L)'
;MTACSKDAAQLTPTNLSNNPLTSAMDNAVNTAYLKYKNDLNTVGVSIGIYKNGVTSFYGYGETYVGSGVAPKSNTFLKSALSPKHLRA
;
A
#
# COMPACT_ATOMS: atom_id res chain seq x y z
N MET A 1 21.01 23.37 -21.67
CA MET A 1 19.91 23.52 -20.68
C MET A 1 19.65 22.15 -20.10
N THR A 2 20.21 21.85 -18.93
CA THR A 2 20.13 20.53 -18.31
C THR A 2 18.79 20.38 -17.62
N ALA A 3 17.92 19.52 -18.15
CA ALA A 3 16.68 19.16 -17.50
C ALA A 3 17.01 18.36 -16.22
N CYS A 4 16.54 18.86 -15.07
CA CYS A 4 16.57 18.13 -13.82
C CYS A 4 15.51 17.02 -13.93
N SER A 5 15.87 15.87 -14.49
CA SER A 5 15.07 14.65 -14.39
C SER A 5 15.12 14.20 -12.94
N LYS A 6 14.23 14.77 -12.13
CA LYS A 6 14.01 14.33 -10.75
C LYS A 6 13.39 12.95 -10.86
N ASP A 7 14.22 11.90 -10.83
CA ASP A 7 13.77 10.55 -10.58
C ASP A 7 12.81 10.63 -9.39
N ALA A 8 11.51 10.46 -9.64
CA ALA A 8 10.55 10.39 -8.56
C ALA A 8 10.90 9.11 -7.82
N ALA A 9 11.53 9.23 -6.64
CA ALA A 9 11.95 8.09 -5.85
C ALA A 9 10.81 7.08 -5.78
N GLN A 10 11.05 5.86 -6.28
CA GLN A 10 10.05 4.81 -6.28
C GLN A 10 9.70 4.48 -4.83
N LEU A 11 8.42 4.63 -4.49
CA LEU A 11 7.92 4.36 -3.15
C LEU A 11 7.66 2.87 -3.02
N THR A 12 8.41 2.23 -2.13
CA THR A 12 8.16 0.84 -1.75
C THR A 12 7.60 0.84 -0.34
N PRO A 13 6.49 0.13 -0.07
CA PRO A 13 5.98 0.06 1.29
C PRO A 13 7.00 -0.60 2.22
N THR A 14 7.05 -0.15 3.48
CA THR A 14 7.92 -0.74 4.49
C THR A 14 7.46 -2.17 4.85
N ASN A 15 8.25 -2.89 5.65
CA ASN A 15 7.85 -4.21 6.16
C ASN A 15 6.78 -4.15 7.27
N LEU A 16 6.27 -2.96 7.59
CA LEU A 16 5.20 -2.80 8.57
C LEU A 16 3.91 -3.43 8.05
N SER A 17 3.23 -4.20 8.89
CA SER A 17 1.95 -4.79 8.55
C SER A 17 1.11 -5.05 9.79
N ASN A 18 -0.20 -5.03 9.64
CA ASN A 18 -1.13 -5.52 10.66
C ASN A 18 -1.60 -6.97 10.38
N ASN A 19 -1.10 -7.61 9.33
CA ASN A 19 -1.45 -8.97 8.98
C ASN A 19 -0.83 -9.94 10.01
N PRO A 20 -1.64 -10.71 10.77
CA PRO A 20 -1.14 -11.59 11.83
C PRO A 20 -0.46 -12.87 11.33
N LEU A 21 -0.62 -13.23 10.04
CA LEU A 21 -0.05 -14.43 9.42
C LEU A 21 -0.43 -15.76 10.11
N THR A 22 -1.58 -15.81 10.79
CA THR A 22 -2.00 -17.01 11.56
C THR A 22 -2.94 -17.92 10.80
N SER A 23 -3.70 -17.41 9.84
CA SER A 23 -4.67 -18.19 9.04
C SER A 23 -4.23 -18.42 7.60
N ALA A 24 -4.89 -19.35 6.91
CA ALA A 24 -4.68 -19.57 5.48
C ALA A 24 -5.01 -18.31 4.65
N MET A 25 -6.00 -17.51 5.07
CA MET A 25 -6.35 -16.26 4.40
C MET A 25 -5.24 -15.22 4.57
N ASP A 26 -4.73 -15.08 5.79
CA ASP A 26 -3.64 -14.16 6.13
C ASP A 26 -2.40 -14.42 5.28
N ASN A 27 -2.04 -15.69 5.15
CA ASN A 27 -0.93 -16.12 4.31
C ASN A 27 -1.20 -15.87 2.82
N ALA A 28 -2.39 -16.19 2.33
CA ALA A 28 -2.75 -15.96 0.93
C ALA A 28 -2.69 -14.48 0.53
N VAL A 29 -3.21 -13.59 1.39
CA VAL A 29 -3.13 -12.14 1.18
C VAL A 29 -1.67 -11.67 1.21
N ASN A 30 -0.85 -12.18 2.13
CA ASN A 30 0.57 -11.85 2.21
C ASN A 30 1.33 -12.29 0.95
N THR A 31 1.09 -13.49 0.45
CA THR A 31 1.69 -13.98 -0.81
C THR A 31 1.29 -13.09 -1.98
N ALA A 32 0.01 -12.71 -2.09
CA ALA A 32 -0.46 -11.82 -3.14
C ALA A 32 0.18 -10.42 -3.03
N TYR A 33 0.27 -9.86 -1.84
CA TYR A 33 0.94 -8.58 -1.60
C TYR A 33 2.42 -8.63 -2.00
N LEU A 34 3.17 -9.63 -1.51
CA LEU A 34 4.61 -9.77 -1.79
C LEU A 34 4.90 -9.89 -3.29
N LYS A 35 4.00 -10.52 -4.06
CA LYS A 35 4.14 -10.64 -5.51
C LYS A 35 4.16 -9.29 -6.22
N TYR A 36 3.39 -8.31 -5.75
CA TYR A 36 3.21 -7.02 -6.43
C TYR A 36 3.84 -5.84 -5.67
N LYS A 37 4.41 -6.03 -4.47
CA LYS A 37 4.80 -4.92 -3.59
C LYS A 37 5.72 -3.87 -4.23
N ASN A 38 6.61 -4.31 -5.13
CA ASN A 38 7.59 -3.44 -5.78
C ASN A 38 6.96 -2.60 -6.91
N ASP A 39 5.82 -3.03 -7.43
CA ASP A 39 5.14 -2.38 -8.56
C ASP A 39 4.11 -1.33 -8.11
N LEU A 40 3.77 -1.30 -6.82
CA LEU A 40 2.68 -0.47 -6.28
C LEU A 40 3.01 1.03 -6.23
N ASN A 41 4.30 1.40 -6.21
CA ASN A 41 4.78 2.78 -6.08
C ASN A 41 4.02 3.59 -5.00
N THR A 42 3.92 3.05 -3.79
CA THR A 42 3.16 3.62 -2.67
C THR A 42 3.87 3.37 -1.35
N VAL A 43 3.57 4.20 -0.34
CA VAL A 43 4.06 4.02 1.04
C VAL A 43 3.28 2.95 1.80
N GLY A 44 2.05 2.65 1.38
CA GLY A 44 1.22 1.65 2.01
C GLY A 44 -0.05 1.32 1.24
N VAL A 45 -0.65 0.19 1.61
CA VAL A 45 -1.87 -0.37 1.01
C VAL A 45 -2.77 -0.93 2.10
N SER A 46 -4.08 -0.81 1.89
CA SER A 46 -5.10 -1.55 2.64
C SER A 46 -5.84 -2.49 1.68
N ILE A 47 -5.92 -3.78 2.02
CA ILE A 47 -6.60 -4.83 1.24
C ILE A 47 -7.80 -5.31 2.04
N GLY A 48 -9.01 -5.08 1.51
CA GLY A 48 -10.25 -5.60 2.07
C GLY A 48 -10.63 -6.93 1.41
N ILE A 49 -10.95 -7.94 2.21
CA ILE A 49 -11.45 -9.25 1.75
C ILE A 49 -12.82 -9.49 2.34
N TYR A 50 -13.82 -9.75 1.50
CA TYR A 50 -15.15 -10.19 1.92
C TYR A 50 -15.33 -11.66 1.58
N LYS A 51 -15.54 -12.51 2.59
CA LYS A 51 -15.75 -13.95 2.42
C LYS A 51 -16.67 -14.48 3.51
N ASN A 52 -17.66 -15.28 3.13
CA ASN A 52 -18.62 -15.92 4.05
C ASN A 52 -19.31 -14.93 5.00
N GLY A 53 -19.68 -13.75 4.52
CA GLY A 53 -20.32 -12.71 5.34
C GLY A 53 -19.39 -11.92 6.25
N VAL A 54 -18.09 -12.21 6.24
CA VAL A 54 -17.08 -11.53 7.08
C VAL A 54 -16.16 -10.67 6.21
N THR A 55 -15.89 -9.45 6.67
CA THR A 55 -14.90 -8.54 6.07
C THR A 55 -13.64 -8.48 6.92
N SER A 56 -12.50 -8.79 6.32
CA SER A 56 -11.17 -8.64 6.91
C SER A 56 -10.38 -7.55 6.19
N PHE A 57 -9.50 -6.84 6.90
CA PHE A 57 -8.67 -5.79 6.33
C PHE A 57 -7.20 -6.01 6.67
N TYR A 58 -6.35 -5.95 5.65
CA TYR A 58 -4.91 -6.18 5.74
C TYR A 58 -4.15 -4.93 5.30
N GLY A 59 -3.40 -4.34 6.21
CA GLY A 59 -2.55 -3.18 5.99
C GLY A 59 -1.10 -3.57 5.78
N TYR A 60 -0.47 -2.96 4.79
CA TYR A 60 0.96 -3.10 4.49
C TYR A 60 1.59 -1.73 4.31
N GLY A 61 2.83 -1.58 4.77
CA GLY A 61 3.54 -0.31 4.79
C GLY A 61 2.94 0.67 5.79
N GLU A 62 2.91 1.94 5.41
CA GLU A 62 2.57 3.07 6.27
C GLU A 62 1.42 3.91 5.69
N THR A 63 0.70 4.63 6.56
CA THR A 63 -0.35 5.58 6.13
C THR A 63 0.20 6.81 5.41
N TYR A 64 1.40 7.25 5.81
CA TYR A 64 2.24 8.27 5.17
C TYR A 64 3.71 8.00 5.53
N VAL A 65 4.65 8.56 4.76
CA VAL A 65 6.11 8.37 4.96
C VAL A 65 6.51 8.69 6.40
N GLY A 66 7.10 7.73 7.10
CA GLY A 66 7.65 7.89 8.45
C GLY A 66 6.59 7.84 9.56
N SER A 67 5.34 7.45 9.25
CA SER A 67 4.29 7.40 10.27
C SER A 67 4.49 6.29 11.30
N GLY A 68 5.16 5.18 10.93
CA GLY A 68 5.21 3.97 11.76
C GLY A 68 3.84 3.31 11.98
N VAL A 69 2.81 3.71 11.23
CA VAL A 69 1.43 3.23 11.41
C VAL A 69 0.95 2.51 10.16
N ALA A 70 0.60 1.23 10.30
CA ALA A 70 0.02 0.44 9.22
C ALA A 70 -1.41 0.91 8.89
N PRO A 71 -1.81 0.92 7.61
CA PRO A 71 -3.19 1.18 7.21
C PRO A 71 -4.17 0.18 7.84
N LYS A 72 -5.36 0.63 8.20
CA LYS A 72 -6.49 -0.17 8.72
C LYS A 72 -7.76 0.10 7.93
N SER A 73 -8.85 -0.57 8.29
CA SER A 73 -10.16 -0.49 7.61
C SER A 73 -10.71 0.94 7.43
N ASN A 74 -10.34 1.87 8.30
CA ASN A 74 -10.77 3.27 8.29
C ASN A 74 -9.68 4.25 7.84
N THR A 75 -8.57 3.75 7.27
CA THR A 75 -7.47 4.62 6.83
C THR A 75 -7.76 5.23 5.47
N PHE A 76 -7.84 6.56 5.42
CA PHE A 76 -7.83 7.30 4.17
C PHE A 76 -6.40 7.36 3.63
N LEU A 77 -6.12 6.57 2.59
CA LEU A 77 -4.85 6.66 1.86
C LEU A 77 -4.96 7.73 0.79
N LYS A 78 -3.93 8.58 0.68
CA LYS A 78 -3.82 9.50 -0.45
C LYS A 78 -3.58 8.67 -1.71
N SER A 79 -4.54 8.65 -2.63
CA SER A 79 -4.38 7.96 -3.92
C SER A 79 -3.21 8.59 -4.68
N ALA A 80 -2.23 7.78 -5.10
CA ALA A 80 -1.12 8.22 -5.94
C ALA A 80 -1.57 8.72 -7.33
N LEU A 81 -2.84 8.52 -7.69
CA LEU A 81 -3.50 9.02 -8.91
C LEU A 81 -3.73 10.55 -8.91
N SER A 82 -2.84 11.35 -8.33
CA SER A 82 -2.81 12.77 -8.69
C SER A 82 -2.27 12.84 -10.12
N PRO A 83 -3.05 13.28 -11.13
CA PRO A 83 -2.50 13.50 -12.45
C PRO A 83 -1.47 14.62 -12.33
N LYS A 84 -0.19 14.27 -12.30
CA LYS A 84 0.83 15.19 -12.79
C LYS A 84 0.51 15.33 -14.27
N HIS A 85 0.20 16.55 -14.70
CA HIS A 85 -0.16 16.96 -16.07
C HIS A 85 -1.65 16.93 -16.43
N LEU A 86 -2.48 17.69 -15.70
CA LEU A 86 -3.51 18.50 -16.38
C LEU A 86 -3.07 19.96 -16.28
N ARG A 87 -2.31 20.44 -17.28
CA ARG A 87 -2.23 21.87 -17.58
C ARG A 87 -3.23 22.08 -18.71
N ALA A 88 -4.34 22.76 -18.40
CA ALA A 88 -5.18 23.42 -19.38
C ALA A 88 -4.49 24.71 -19.84
#